data_AF-A0A346YT73-F1
#
_entry.id   AF-A0A346YT73-F1
#
_cell.length_a   1.000
_cell.length_b   1.000
_cell.length_c   1.000
_cell.angle_alpha   90.00
_cell.angle_beta   90.00
_cell.angle_gamma   90.00
#
_symmetry.space_group_name_H-M   'P 1'
#
loop_
_entity.id
_entity.type
_entity.pdbx_description
1 polymer ?
#
loop_
_entity_poly.entity_id
_entity_poly.type
_entity_poly.pdbx_seq_one_letter_code
_entity_poly.pdbx_strand_id
1 'polypeptide(L)' 'MAGMVSLVAAGMGIALLPAQVRSTSHPDVVYKTMADKTEHLELRIALAWRPENHSASVTSVLSLFGRAET' A
#
# COMPACT_ATOMS: atom_id res chain seq x y z
N MET A 1 9.01 0.36 -1.35
CA MET A 1 8.63 -0.95 -0.78
C MET A 1 8.81 -2.04 -1.85
N ALA A 2 10.06 -2.28 -2.26
CA ALA A 2 10.42 -3.25 -3.31
C ALA A 2 10.92 -4.59 -2.72
N GLY A 3 11.25 -4.62 -1.42
CA GLY A 3 11.97 -5.75 -0.80
C GLY A 3 11.21 -7.07 -0.83
N MET A 4 9.93 -7.09 -0.45
CA MET A 4 9.17 -8.35 -0.38
C MET A 4 9.00 -9.01 -1.76
N VAL A 5 8.80 -8.23 -2.82
CA VAL A 5 8.68 -8.76 -4.18
C VAL A 5 10.03 -9.33 -4.65
N SER A 6 11.15 -8.67 -4.35
CA SER A 6 12.48 -9.18 -4.67
C SER A 6 12.81 -10.50 -3.96
N LEU A 7 12.35 -10.69 -2.72
CA LEU A 7 12.53 -11.97 -2.02
C LEU A 7 11.77 -13.10 -2.71
N VAL A 8 10.51 -12.86 -3.09
CA VAL A 8 9.70 -13.85 -3.83
C VAL A 8 10.34 -14.16 -5.18
N ALA A 9 10.81 -13.14 -5.91
CA ALA A 9 11.51 -13.32 -7.18
C ALA A 9 12.79 -14.15 -7.04
N ALA A 10 13.50 -14.01 -5.92
CA ALA A 10 14.67 -14.83 -5.57
C ALA A 10 14.33 -16.26 -5.12
N GLY A 11 13.05 -16.66 -5.16
CA GLY A 11 12.58 -18.00 -4.76
C GLY A 11 12.30 -18.14 -3.26
N MET A 12 12.29 -17.05 -2.49
CA MET A 12 12.00 -17.09 -1.05
C MET A 12 10.49 -16.96 -0.80
N GLY A 13 9.79 -18.09 -0.81
CA GLY A 13 8.42 -18.23 -0.29
C GLY A 13 7.35 -17.45 -1.05
N ILE A 14 6.33 -16.98 -0.32
CA ILE A 14 5.18 -16.21 -0.84
C ILE A 14 4.97 -14.95 -0.02
N ALA A 15 4.39 -13.92 -0.64
CA ALA A 15 4.03 -12.68 0.04
C ALA A 15 2.56 -12.31 -0.24
N LEU A 16 1.84 -11.91 0.81
CA LEU A 16 0.56 -11.22 0.68
C LEU A 16 0.83 -9.74 0.47
N LEU A 17 0.32 -9.19 -0.62
CA LEU A 17 0.63 -7.83 -1.06
C LEU A 17 -0.66 -7.08 -1.39
N PRO A 18 -0.69 -5.75 -1.17
CA PRO A 18 -1.75 -4.91 -1.71
C PRO A 18 -1.85 -5.06 -3.23
N ALA A 19 -3.07 -5.07 -3.76
CA ALA A 19 -3.31 -5.22 -5.19
C ALA A 19 -2.58 -4.14 -6.04
N GLN A 20 -2.33 -2.97 -5.45
CA GLN A 20 -1.61 -1.86 -6.07
C GLN A 20 -0.19 -2.23 -6.52
N VAL A 21 0.46 -3.22 -5.90
CA VAL A 21 1.83 -3.65 -6.28
C VAL A 21 1.87 -4.23 -7.70
N ARG A 22 0.73 -4.69 -8.25
CA ARG A 22 0.65 -5.20 -9.62
C ARG A 22 0.99 -4.16 -10.70
N SER A 23 0.88 -2.87 -10.40
CA SER A 23 1.26 -1.80 -11.35
C SER A 23 2.77 -1.74 -11.60
N THR A 24 3.57 -2.31 -10.70
CA THR A 24 5.04 -2.42 -10.78
C THR A 24 5.44 -3.88 -10.59
N SER A 25 4.96 -4.72 -11.50
CA SER A 25 5.18 -6.18 -11.44
C SER A 25 6.62 -6.57 -11.74
N HIS A 26 7.10 -7.61 -11.05
CA HIS A 26 8.37 -8.27 -11.37
C HIS A 26 8.14 -9.41 -12.37
N PRO A 27 8.97 -9.58 -13.43
CA PRO A 27 8.74 -10.59 -14.48
C PRO A 27 8.73 -12.02 -13.95
N ASP A 28 9.56 -12.33 -12.96
CA ASP A 28 9.66 -13.68 -12.37
C ASP A 28 8.63 -13.96 -11.26
N VAL A 29 7.64 -13.09 -11.06
CA VAL A 29 6.65 -13.23 -9.99
C VAL A 29 5.24 -13.32 -10.56
N VAL A 30 4.52 -14.37 -10.18
CA VAL A 30 3.11 -14.55 -10.53
C VAL A 30 2.23 -13.92 -9.45
N TYR A 31 1.28 -13.08 -9.87
CA TYR A 31 0.34 -12.40 -8.98
C TYR A 31 -1.05 -13.03 -9.11
N LYS A 32 -1.61 -13.52 -8.00
CA LYS A 32 -2.98 -14.03 -7.94
C LYS A 32 -3.83 -13.14 -7.05
N THR A 33 -5.01 -12.75 -7.55
CA THR A 33 -5.98 -11.98 -6.77
C THR A 33 -6.73 -12.92 -5.84
N MET A 34 -6.84 -12.56 -4.56
CA MET A 34 -7.67 -13.28 -3.60
C MET A 34 -9.12 -12.81 -3.75
N ALA A 35 -10.06 -13.75 -3.85
CA ALA A 35 -11.49 -13.46 -4.05
C ALA A 35 -12.26 -13.22 -2.75
N ASP A 36 -11.55 -13.24 -1.62
CA ASP A 36 -12.12 -13.12 -0.29
C ASP A 36 -12.47 -11.64 0.00
N LYS A 37 -13.71 -11.43 0.45
CA LYS A 37 -14.32 -10.13 0.76
C LYS A 37 -14.55 -9.94 2.27
N THR A 38 -13.96 -10.79 3.10
CA THR A 38 -14.01 -10.63 4.55
C THR A 38 -13.24 -9.39 4.99
N GLU A 39 -13.64 -8.81 6.11
CA GLU A 39 -13.00 -7.64 6.72
C GLU A 39 -11.50 -7.86 7.03
N HIS A 40 -11.07 -9.11 7.12
CA HIS A 40 -9.69 -9.50 7.37
C HIS A 40 -8.73 -9.17 6.20
N LEU A 41 -9.26 -8.88 5.01
CA LEU A 41 -8.48 -8.53 3.83
C LEU A 41 -8.76 -7.10 3.32
N GLU A 42 -9.46 -6.29 4.12
CA GLU A 42 -9.64 -4.86 3.81
C GLU A 42 -8.34 -4.08 4.04
N LEU A 43 -7.86 -3.46 2.97
CA LEU A 43 -6.67 -2.62 3.00
C LEU A 43 -7.02 -1.20 3.45
N ARG A 44 -6.54 -0.81 4.63
CA ARG A 44 -6.68 0.57 5.13
C ARG A 44 -5.50 1.42 4.66
N ILE A 45 -5.79 2.53 4.00
CA ILE A 45 -4.78 3.51 3.57
C ILE A 45 -4.72 4.61 4.64
N ALA A 46 -3.52 4.87 5.15
CA ALA A 46 -3.28 5.93 6.12
C ALA A 46 -2.39 7.03 5.51
N LEU A 47 -2.72 8.28 5.83
CA LEU A 47 -1.83 9.40 5.58
C LEU A 47 -0.80 9.47 6.71
N ALA A 48 0.47 9.65 6.36
CA ALA A 48 1.55 9.81 7.32
C ALA A 48 2.34 11.07 6.98
N TRP A 49 2.58 11.90 7.99
CA TRP A 49 3.39 13.11 7.89
C TRP A 49 4.17 13.31 9.19
N ARG A 50 5.23 14.12 9.12
CA ARG A 50 5.94 14.59 10.32
C ARG A 50 5.09 15.67 11.00
N PRO A 51 4.72 15.53 12.29
CA PRO A 51 3.91 16.53 12.99
C PRO A 51 4.50 17.94 12.92
N GLU A 52 5.82 18.05 12.94
CA GLU A 52 6.58 19.30 12.86
C GLU A 52 6.65 19.92 11.45
N ASN A 53 6.17 19.23 10.41
CA ASN A 53 6.20 19.75 9.03
C ASN A 53 4.98 20.63 8.73
N HIS A 54 5.14 21.93 8.97
CA HIS A 54 4.11 22.97 8.75
C HIS A 54 4.15 23.61 7.35
N SER A 55 4.73 22.94 6.35
CA SER A 55 4.76 23.50 5.00
C SER A 55 3.35 23.69 4.44
N ALA A 56 3.17 24.74 3.64
CA ALA A 56 1.89 25.02 2.96
C ALA A 56 1.45 23.83 2.09
N SER A 57 2.40 23.13 1.45
CA SER A 57 2.11 21.95 0.64
C SER A 57 1.52 20.80 1.46
N VAL A 58 2.07 20.49 2.63
CA VAL A 58 1.53 19.44 3.51
C VAL A 58 0.13 19.84 4.00
N THR A 59 -0.03 21.09 4.43
CA THR A 59 -1.32 21.60 4.92
C THR A 59 -2.41 21.53 3.85
N SER A 60 -2.09 21.94 2.62
CA SER A 60 -3.01 21.87 1.47
C SER A 60 -3.37 20.44 1.09
N VAL A 61 -2.44 19.48 1.20
CA VAL A 61 -2.77 18.08 0.93
C VAL A 61 -3.67 17.52 2.04
N LEU A 62 -3.36 17.80 3.31
CA LEU A 62 -4.15 17.32 4.45
C LEU A 62 -5.60 17.86 4.41
N SER A 63 -5.83 19.07 3.91
CA SER A 63 -7.19 19.62 3.79
C SER A 63 -8.05 18.88 2.77
N LEU A 64 -7.46 18.22 1.77
CA LEU A 64 -8.20 17.41 0.78
C LEU A 64 -8.81 16.15 1.38
N PHE A 65 -8.25 15.66 2.48
CA PHE A 65 -8.70 14.44 3.16
C PHE A 65 -9.50 14.72 4.44
N GLY A 66 -9.83 16.00 4.67
CA GLY A 66 -10.50 16.48 5.87
C GLY A 66 -12.00 16.21 5.92
N ARG A 67 -12.41 14.94 6.05
CA ARG A 67 -13.52 14.46 6.89
C ARG A 67 -13.54 12.92 6.85
N ALA A 68 -13.04 12.26 7.89
CA ALA A 68 -13.34 10.85 8.11
C ALA A 68 -14.69 10.76 8.82
N GLU A 69 -15.72 10.28 8.11
CA GLU A 69 -16.97 9.89 8.74
C GLU A 69 -16.69 8.69 9.66
N THR A 70 -17.25 8.77 10.88
CA THR A 70 -17.03 7.83 12.00
C THR A 70 -17.75 6.51 11.76
#